data_AF-A0A8D8J910-F1
#
_entry.id   AF-A0A8D8J910-F1
#
_cell.length_a   1.000
_cell.length_b   1.000
_cell.length_c   1.000
_cell.angle_alpha   90.00
_cell.angle_beta   90.00
_cell.angle_gamma   90.00
#
_symmetry.space_group_name_H-M   'P 1'
#
loop_
_entity.id
_entity.type
_entity.pdbx_description
1 polymer ?
#
loop_
_entity_poly.entity_id
_entity_poly.type
_entity_poly.pdbx_seq_one_letter_code
_entity_poly.pdbx_strand_id
1 'polypeptide(L)'
;MTRDGQYGAPAALVVRRGQAFRLRLTCDRPFDRSRDAMSLIFTVDQDERPTHGHGSLVGVALQQFRHIEDPLEWGAAIDFVSGDVLEILVKPAANALVTKWKLDFDTKLLSEGFGKSYSLPQPFYLLFNPWCKDDQVYLEDKALRDECVMNDTTLIWRGSYNRLRPSVWKFGQFDKHVLDCSLLLIAKVGKVSATHRGDPIRVCRAISAAVNSPDDDGALLGNWSGDFS
;
A
#
# COMPACT_ATOMS: atom_id res chain seq x y z
N MET A 1 -0.67 -12.76 -1.20
CA MET A 1 -0.78 -14.20 -0.85
C MET A 1 -2.27 -14.46 -0.67
N THR A 2 -2.95 -14.94 -1.70
CA THR A 2 -4.37 -15.32 -1.63
C THR A 2 -4.42 -16.84 -1.63
N ARG A 3 -4.87 -17.41 -0.52
CA ARG A 3 -5.32 -18.80 -0.46
C ARG A 3 -6.77 -18.84 -0.91
N ASP A 4 -6.98 -19.58 -1.99
CA ASP A 4 -8.21 -20.24 -2.44
C ASP A 4 -9.47 -19.40 -2.72
N GLY A 5 -9.74 -19.25 -4.02
CA GLY A 5 -10.94 -19.87 -4.63
C GLY A 5 -12.31 -19.41 -4.17
N GLN A 6 -12.71 -18.18 -4.48
CA GLN A 6 -14.13 -17.84 -4.71
C GLN A 6 -14.26 -16.87 -5.89
N TYR A 7 -15.15 -17.21 -6.82
CA TYR A 7 -15.56 -16.35 -7.94
C TYR A 7 -16.17 -15.06 -7.39
N GLY A 8 -15.37 -14.00 -7.38
CA GLY A 8 -15.69 -12.65 -6.99
C GLY A 8 -14.71 -11.72 -7.70
N ALA A 9 -15.00 -10.42 -7.76
CA ALA A 9 -14.18 -9.42 -8.45
C ALA A 9 -12.67 -9.66 -8.25
N PRO A 10 -11.83 -9.44 -9.29
CA PRO A 10 -10.41 -9.74 -9.21
C PRO A 10 -9.81 -9.08 -7.96
N ALA A 11 -9.06 -9.87 -7.19
CA ALA A 11 -8.47 -9.41 -5.94
C ALA A 11 -7.61 -8.17 -6.20
N ALA A 12 -7.80 -7.13 -5.39
CA ALA A 12 -7.03 -5.90 -5.53
C ALA A 12 -5.53 -6.15 -5.31
N LEU A 13 -4.69 -5.44 -6.07
CA LEU A 13 -3.24 -5.53 -5.94
C LEU A 13 -2.80 -4.93 -4.59
N VAL A 14 -2.02 -5.68 -3.81
CA VAL A 14 -1.42 -5.22 -2.55
C VAL A 14 0.10 -5.35 -2.67
N VAL A 15 0.80 -4.24 -2.56
CA VAL A 15 2.26 -4.15 -2.67
C VAL A 15 2.84 -3.38 -1.48
N ARG A 16 4.16 -3.44 -1.31
CA ARG A 16 4.89 -2.75 -0.25
C ARG A 16 5.81 -1.70 -0.86
N ARG A 17 5.91 -0.54 -0.23
CA ARG A 17 6.73 0.58 -0.69
C ARG A 17 8.22 0.24 -0.72
N GLY A 18 9.01 0.90 -1.56
CA GLY A 18 10.44 0.60 -1.74
C GLY A 18 10.75 -0.73 -2.43
N GLN A 19 9.75 -1.55 -2.78
CA GLN A 19 9.93 -2.81 -3.51
C GLN A 19 9.24 -2.74 -4.86
N ALA A 20 9.97 -3.16 -5.89
CA ALA A 20 9.45 -3.15 -7.25
C ALA A 20 8.42 -4.27 -7.48
N PHE A 21 7.40 -3.97 -8.28
CA PHE A 21 6.40 -4.92 -8.76
C PHE A 21 6.21 -4.76 -10.27
N ARG A 22 5.66 -5.80 -10.92
CA ARG A 22 5.48 -5.84 -12.37
C ARG A 22 4.03 -5.58 -12.75
N LEU A 23 3.86 -4.82 -13.83
CA LEU A 23 2.60 -4.60 -14.52
C LEU A 23 2.74 -5.11 -15.95
N ARG A 24 1.72 -5.80 -16.44
CA ARG A 24 1.65 -6.27 -17.82
C ARG A 24 0.51 -5.55 -18.52
N LEU A 25 0.84 -4.84 -19.59
CA LEU A 25 -0.10 -4.14 -20.45
C LEU A 25 -0.18 -4.86 -21.80
N THR A 26 -1.40 -5.01 -22.30
CA THR A 26 -1.64 -5.37 -23.70
C THR A 26 -2.00 -4.10 -24.45
N CYS A 27 -1.12 -3.67 -25.34
CA CYS A 27 -1.29 -2.48 -26.17
C CYS A 27 -2.06 -2.83 -27.46
N ASP A 28 -2.50 -1.82 -28.20
CA ASP A 28 -3.12 -1.98 -29.52
C ASP A 28 -2.09 -2.30 -30.62
N ARG A 29 -0.81 -2.02 -30.36
CA ARG A 29 0.35 -2.37 -31.17
C ARG A 29 1.61 -2.47 -30.31
N PRO A 30 2.72 -3.00 -30.84
CA PRO A 30 4.00 -2.96 -30.15
C PRO A 30 4.41 -1.54 -29.74
N PHE A 31 4.89 -1.42 -28.50
CA PHE A 31 5.41 -0.17 -27.94
C PHE A 31 6.77 0.19 -28.58
N ASP A 32 6.87 1.36 -29.17
CA ASP A 32 8.05 1.87 -29.88
C ASP A 32 8.53 3.18 -29.26
N ARG A 33 9.63 3.10 -28.50
CA ARG A 33 10.22 4.25 -27.78
C ARG A 33 10.65 5.40 -28.69
N SER A 34 10.90 5.15 -29.97
CA SER A 34 11.29 6.22 -30.90
C SER A 34 10.11 7.10 -31.30
N ARG A 35 8.88 6.63 -31.03
CA ARG A 35 7.63 7.30 -31.41
C ARG A 35 6.65 7.47 -30.25
N ASP A 36 6.82 6.71 -29.18
CA ASP A 36 5.88 6.60 -28.07
C ASP A 36 6.50 7.14 -26.79
N ALA A 37 5.79 8.04 -26.13
CA ALA A 37 6.02 8.42 -24.75
C ALA A 37 4.91 7.83 -23.88
N MET A 38 5.29 7.34 -22.70
CA MET A 38 4.36 6.89 -21.66
C MET A 38 4.79 7.44 -20.31
N SER A 39 3.82 7.89 -19.53
CA SER A 39 3.97 8.29 -18.14
C SER A 39 2.94 7.58 -17.29
N LEU A 40 3.33 7.22 -16.06
CA LEU A 40 2.45 6.64 -15.05
C LEU A 40 2.11 7.75 -14.05
N ILE A 41 0.82 7.99 -13.85
CA ILE A 41 0.32 8.97 -12.89
C ILE A 41 -0.34 8.23 -11.74
N PHE A 42 0.23 8.38 -10.54
CA PHE A 42 -0.27 7.80 -9.30
C PHE A 42 -0.97 8.88 -8.49
N THR A 43 -2.21 8.62 -8.09
CA THR A 43 -2.98 9.51 -7.21
C THR A 43 -3.53 8.78 -6.00
N VAL A 44 -3.50 9.41 -4.83
CA VAL A 44 -4.15 8.85 -3.63
C VAL A 44 -5.66 8.84 -3.83
N ASP A 45 -6.29 7.67 -3.65
CA ASP A 45 -7.70 7.44 -3.96
C ASP A 45 -8.67 8.34 -3.16
N GLN A 46 -8.32 8.62 -1.90
CA GLN A 46 -9.13 9.33 -0.92
C GLN A 46 -8.68 10.79 -0.70
N ASP A 47 -7.86 11.32 -1.60
CA ASP A 47 -7.45 12.73 -1.56
C ASP A 47 -8.27 13.52 -2.59
N GLU A 48 -9.09 14.47 -2.12
CA GLU A 48 -9.92 15.32 -2.98
C GLU A 48 -9.08 16.30 -3.80
N ARG A 49 -7.88 16.65 -3.33
CA ARG A 49 -6.97 17.58 -4.01
C ARG A 49 -5.54 17.02 -4.01
N PRO A 50 -5.26 15.98 -4.81
CA PRO A 50 -3.93 15.40 -4.92
C PRO A 50 -2.91 16.44 -5.40
N THR A 51 -1.74 16.49 -4.75
CA THR A 51 -0.67 17.41 -5.16
C THR A 51 0.70 16.75 -5.07
N HIS A 52 1.64 17.22 -5.89
CA HIS A 52 3.03 16.79 -5.84
C HIS A 52 3.69 17.13 -4.51
N GLY A 53 3.43 18.34 -3.96
CA GLY A 53 4.05 18.80 -2.71
C GLY A 53 3.67 17.95 -1.49
N HIS A 54 2.48 17.35 -1.48
CA HIS A 54 2.04 16.42 -0.43
C HIS A 54 2.39 14.95 -0.72
N GLY A 55 3.04 14.67 -1.86
CA GLY A 55 3.32 13.30 -2.30
C GLY A 55 2.05 12.49 -2.59
N SER A 56 0.89 13.12 -2.77
CA SER A 56 -0.39 12.44 -3.08
C SER A 56 -0.70 12.38 -4.57
N LEU A 57 0.09 13.09 -5.39
CA LEU A 57 0.14 12.98 -6.85
C LEU A 57 1.60 12.76 -7.27
N VAL A 58 1.87 11.69 -8.01
CA VAL A 58 3.21 11.34 -8.48
C VAL A 58 3.14 11.00 -9.96
N GLY A 59 3.90 11.70 -10.79
CA GLY A 59 4.04 11.40 -12.22
C GLY A 59 5.42 10.84 -12.51
N VAL A 60 5.48 9.71 -13.19
CA VAL A 60 6.73 9.02 -13.51
C VAL A 60 6.78 8.74 -15.01
N ALA A 61 7.75 9.32 -15.71
CA ALA A 61 8.01 8.97 -17.10
C ALA A 61 8.57 7.54 -17.19
N LEU A 62 8.11 6.78 -18.17
CA LEU A 62 8.58 5.42 -18.40
C LEU A 62 10.00 5.42 -18.98
N GLN A 63 10.96 4.89 -18.22
CA GLN A 63 12.37 4.89 -18.59
C GLN A 63 12.83 3.55 -19.21
N GLN A 64 14.00 3.58 -19.88
CA GLN A 64 14.72 2.34 -20.21
C GLN A 64 15.33 1.74 -18.94
N PHE A 65 15.47 0.41 -18.90
CA PHE A 65 16.16 -0.32 -17.82
C PHE A 65 17.55 0.26 -17.54
N ARG A 66 17.57 1.20 -16.60
CA ARG A 66 18.70 1.73 -15.86
C ARG A 66 18.15 2.06 -14.49
N HIS A 67 18.88 1.61 -13.50
CA HIS A 67 18.54 1.54 -12.10
C HIS A 67 17.60 2.66 -11.63
N ILE A 68 16.50 2.29 -10.97
CA ILE A 68 15.75 3.23 -10.13
C ILE A 68 16.59 3.38 -8.86
N GLU A 69 17.66 4.17 -8.94
CA GLU A 69 18.76 4.19 -7.96
C GLU A 69 18.33 4.77 -6.63
N ASP A 70 17.60 5.88 -6.63
CA ASP A 70 17.20 6.53 -5.39
C ASP A 70 16.05 5.74 -4.72
N PRO A 71 16.26 5.13 -3.53
CA PRO A 71 15.21 4.41 -2.82
C PRO A 71 14.02 5.28 -2.44
N LEU A 72 14.18 6.60 -2.35
CA LEU A 72 13.15 7.57 -1.98
C LEU A 72 12.41 8.17 -3.19
N GLU A 73 12.74 7.73 -4.41
CA GLU A 73 12.03 8.14 -5.62
C GLU A 73 11.17 7.01 -6.19
N TRP A 74 10.04 7.43 -6.78
CA TRP A 74 9.24 6.54 -7.60
C TRP A 74 9.91 6.34 -8.95
N GLY A 75 9.87 5.13 -9.47
CA GLY A 75 10.39 4.83 -10.80
C GLY A 75 9.54 3.83 -11.57
N ALA A 76 9.62 3.92 -12.89
CA ALA A 76 8.99 3.00 -13.82
C ALA A 76 9.95 2.72 -14.97
N ALA A 77 10.20 1.45 -15.25
CA ALA A 77 11.09 1.02 -16.32
C ALA A 77 10.48 -0.11 -17.13
N ILE A 78 10.80 -0.16 -18.42
CA ILE A 78 10.35 -1.23 -19.30
C ILE A 78 11.20 -2.48 -19.08
N ASP A 79 10.59 -3.54 -18.52
CA ASP A 79 11.25 -4.84 -18.29
C ASP A 79 11.41 -5.59 -19.61
N PHE A 80 10.31 -5.77 -20.35
CA PHE A 80 10.33 -6.47 -21.63
C PHE A 80 9.19 -6.04 -22.55
N VAL A 81 9.40 -6.20 -23.85
CA VAL A 81 8.38 -5.96 -24.90
C VAL A 81 8.30 -7.21 -25.77
N SER A 82 7.10 -7.76 -25.94
CA SER A 82 6.83 -8.96 -26.73
C SER A 82 5.59 -8.78 -27.59
N GLY A 83 5.76 -8.46 -28.86
CA GLY A 83 4.61 -8.12 -29.70
C GLY A 83 3.88 -6.92 -29.13
N ASP A 84 2.58 -7.08 -28.85
CA ASP A 84 1.71 -6.09 -28.23
C ASP A 84 1.76 -6.06 -26.70
N VAL A 85 2.52 -6.97 -26.07
CA VAL A 85 2.65 -7.03 -24.62
C VAL A 85 3.83 -6.19 -24.15
N LEU A 86 3.56 -5.25 -23.25
CA LEU A 86 4.53 -4.40 -22.57
C LEU A 86 4.56 -4.76 -21.07
N GLU A 87 5.72 -5.21 -20.58
CA GLU A 87 5.95 -5.45 -19.15
C GLU A 87 6.73 -4.29 -18.54
N ILE A 88 6.17 -3.71 -17.48
CA ILE A 88 6.70 -2.53 -16.79
C ILE A 88 7.05 -2.94 -15.36
N LEU A 89 8.25 -2.59 -14.93
CA LEU A 89 8.67 -2.65 -13.54
C LEU A 89 8.40 -1.29 -12.88
N VAL A 90 7.59 -1.26 -11.83
CA VAL A 90 7.27 -0.07 -11.05
C VAL A 90 7.88 -0.21 -9.66
N LYS A 91 8.64 0.80 -9.21
CA LYS A 91 9.18 0.88 -7.85
C LYS A 91 8.59 2.11 -7.14
N PRO A 92 7.69 1.94 -6.16
CA PRO A 92 7.30 3.03 -5.28
C PRO A 92 8.47 3.47 -4.41
N ALA A 93 8.55 4.76 -4.09
CA ALA A 93 9.51 5.28 -3.11
C ALA A 93 9.36 4.59 -1.75
N ALA A 94 10.45 4.35 -1.02
CA ALA A 94 10.44 3.71 0.30
C ALA A 94 9.75 4.54 1.39
N ASN A 95 9.55 5.85 1.16
CA ASN A 95 8.79 6.76 2.03
C ASN A 95 7.37 7.05 1.53
N ALA A 96 6.91 6.39 0.46
CA ALA A 96 5.60 6.63 -0.12
C ALA A 96 4.45 6.45 0.88
N LEU A 97 3.35 7.16 0.63
CA LEU A 97 2.17 7.15 1.49
C LEU A 97 1.52 5.74 1.53
N VAL A 98 1.19 5.28 2.73
CA VAL A 98 0.53 3.99 2.96
C VAL A 98 -0.99 4.17 2.88
N THR A 99 -1.56 3.80 1.74
CA THR A 99 -2.98 4.02 1.40
C THR A 99 -3.34 3.30 0.10
N LYS A 100 -4.58 3.48 -0.37
CA LYS A 100 -5.01 3.15 -1.73
C LYS A 100 -4.55 4.18 -2.74
N TRP A 101 -4.08 3.71 -3.88
CA TRP A 101 -3.58 4.50 -4.99
C TRP A 101 -4.33 4.13 -6.28
N LYS A 102 -4.72 5.14 -7.04
CA LYS A 102 -5.13 5.02 -8.44
C LYS A 102 -3.89 5.14 -9.33
N LEU A 103 -3.97 4.51 -10.50
CA LEU A 103 -2.92 4.55 -11.50
C LEU A 103 -3.54 4.81 -12.87
N ASP A 104 -3.07 5.87 -13.51
CA ASP A 104 -3.39 6.25 -14.87
C ASP A 104 -2.14 6.13 -15.75
N PHE A 105 -2.32 5.61 -16.97
CA PHE A 105 -1.29 5.54 -17.98
C PHE A 105 -1.54 6.61 -19.03
N ASP A 106 -0.70 7.65 -19.03
CA ASP A 106 -0.71 8.69 -20.04
C ASP A 106 0.22 8.29 -21.18
N THR A 107 -0.32 8.17 -22.37
CA THR A 107 0.38 7.77 -23.59
C THR A 107 0.33 8.89 -24.62
N LYS A 108 1.41 9.08 -25.36
CA LYS A 108 1.49 10.12 -26.39
C LYS A 108 2.38 9.66 -27.54
N LEU A 109 1.92 9.92 -28.77
CA LEU A 109 2.79 9.87 -29.94
C LEU A 109 3.66 11.13 -29.97
N LEU A 110 4.98 10.97 -30.08
CA LEU A 110 5.94 12.07 -30.13
C LEU A 110 5.68 13.02 -31.32
N SER A 111 5.06 12.51 -32.39
CA SER A 111 4.65 13.28 -33.57
C SER A 111 3.34 14.06 -33.39
N GLU A 112 2.55 13.76 -32.36
CA GLU A 112 1.22 14.35 -32.16
C GLU A 112 1.17 15.28 -30.95
N GLY A 113 0.25 16.25 -30.97
CA GLY A 113 0.04 17.18 -29.88
C GLY A 113 -0.74 16.60 -28.70
N PHE A 114 -1.59 15.59 -28.95
CA PHE A 114 -2.55 15.06 -27.98
C PHE A 114 -2.13 13.70 -27.43
N GLY A 115 -2.36 13.48 -26.14
CA GLY A 115 -2.17 12.20 -25.47
C GLY A 115 -3.49 11.49 -25.20
N LYS A 116 -3.43 10.20 -24.87
CA LYS A 116 -4.54 9.39 -24.37
C LYS A 116 -4.20 8.89 -22.97
N SER A 117 -5.21 8.84 -22.10
CA SER A 117 -5.06 8.29 -20.75
C SER A 117 -5.86 7.00 -20.60
N TYR A 118 -5.31 6.04 -19.86
CA TYR A 118 -5.98 4.81 -19.47
C TYR A 118 -5.88 4.63 -17.96
N SER A 119 -7.02 4.62 -17.28
CA SER A 119 -7.11 4.40 -15.84
C SER A 119 -7.22 2.90 -15.53
N LEU A 120 -6.44 2.43 -14.55
CA LEU A 120 -6.68 1.09 -14.00
C LEU A 120 -8.08 1.02 -13.36
N PRO A 121 -8.86 -0.04 -13.63
CA PRO A 121 -10.24 -0.14 -13.13
C PRO A 121 -10.38 -0.17 -11.61
N GLN A 122 -9.34 -0.65 -10.92
CA GLN A 122 -9.34 -0.75 -9.46
C GLN A 122 -8.06 -0.12 -8.88
N PRO A 123 -8.16 0.59 -7.75
CA PRO A 123 -6.99 1.07 -7.04
C PRO A 123 -6.19 -0.10 -6.46
N PHE A 124 -4.91 0.13 -6.21
CA PHE A 124 -4.03 -0.81 -5.52
C PHE A 124 -3.66 -0.28 -4.14
N TYR A 125 -3.25 -1.18 -3.25
CA TYR A 125 -2.81 -0.85 -1.89
C TYR A 125 -1.29 -0.79 -1.84
N LEU A 126 -0.77 0.28 -1.25
CA LEU A 126 0.65 0.41 -0.93
C LEU A 126 0.82 0.38 0.59
N LEU A 127 1.61 -0.56 1.09
CA LEU A 127 1.84 -0.77 2.52
C LEU A 127 3.28 -0.45 2.94
N PHE A 128 3.49 -0.31 4.25
CA PHE A 128 4.82 -0.33 4.87
C PHE A 128 5.59 -1.60 4.50
N ASN A 129 6.93 -1.49 4.46
CA ASN A 129 7.80 -2.55 4.01
C ASN A 129 8.93 -2.92 4.97
N PRO A 130 8.68 -3.87 5.90
CA PRO A 130 9.72 -4.40 6.78
C PRO A 130 10.89 -5.13 6.08
N TRP A 131 10.76 -5.46 4.79
CA TRP A 131 11.81 -6.11 3.99
C TRP A 131 12.73 -5.11 3.26
N CYS A 132 12.32 -3.84 3.14
CA CYS A 132 13.09 -2.81 2.45
C CYS A 132 14.00 -2.10 3.45
N LYS A 133 15.32 -2.10 3.21
CA LYS A 133 16.32 -1.47 4.10
C LYS A 133 16.14 0.05 4.23
N ASP A 134 15.57 0.67 3.22
CA ASP A 134 15.35 2.11 3.14
C ASP A 134 14.00 2.53 3.73
N ASP A 135 13.16 1.58 4.13
CA ASP A 135 11.91 1.86 4.84
C ASP A 135 12.20 2.02 6.34
N GLN A 136 11.60 3.04 6.95
CA GLN A 136 11.72 3.29 8.39
C GLN A 136 11.27 2.10 9.27
N VAL A 137 10.42 1.21 8.75
CA VAL A 137 9.98 0.00 9.46
C VAL A 137 10.84 -1.24 9.15
N TYR A 138 12.01 -1.07 8.55
CA TYR A 138 12.91 -2.18 8.22
C TYR A 138 13.20 -3.04 9.44
N LEU A 139 13.11 -4.35 9.25
CA LEU A 139 13.43 -5.34 10.26
C LEU A 139 14.33 -6.39 9.62
N GLU A 140 15.61 -6.41 10.00
CA GLU A 140 16.62 -7.28 9.36
C GLU A 140 16.33 -8.76 9.55
N ASP A 141 15.97 -9.14 10.79
CA ASP A 141 15.73 -10.51 11.20
C ASP A 141 14.47 -11.08 10.52
N LYS A 142 14.65 -12.19 9.80
CA LYS A 142 13.57 -12.89 9.12
C LYS A 142 12.56 -13.49 10.11
N ALA A 143 13.02 -14.10 11.21
CA ALA A 143 12.13 -14.69 12.21
C ALA A 143 11.27 -13.60 12.88
N LEU A 144 11.84 -12.43 13.16
CA LEU A 144 11.05 -11.30 13.68
C LEU A 144 10.06 -10.76 12.65
N ARG A 145 10.42 -10.70 11.36
CA ARG A 145 9.43 -10.34 10.31
C ARG A 145 8.30 -11.35 10.22
N ASP A 146 8.62 -12.64 10.28
CA ASP A 146 7.62 -13.69 10.23
C ASP A 146 6.68 -13.57 11.45
N GLU A 147 7.22 -13.41 12.66
CA GLU A 147 6.43 -13.29 13.90
C GLU A 147 5.62 -11.97 13.97
N CYS A 148 6.25 -10.82 13.71
CA CYS A 148 5.62 -9.52 13.94
C CYS A 148 4.74 -9.03 12.78
N VAL A 149 4.86 -9.63 11.58
CA VAL A 149 4.16 -9.15 10.38
C VAL A 149 3.30 -10.24 9.75
N MET A 150 3.84 -11.46 9.62
CA MET A 150 3.19 -12.53 8.85
C MET A 150 2.35 -13.48 9.70
N ASN A 151 2.65 -13.66 10.98
CA ASN A 151 1.82 -14.44 11.87
C ASN A 151 0.53 -13.68 12.19
N ASP A 152 -0.61 -14.31 11.95
CA ASP A 152 -1.95 -13.73 12.15
C ASP A 152 -2.65 -14.23 13.42
N THR A 153 -1.89 -14.95 14.25
CA THR A 153 -2.31 -15.51 15.53
C THR A 153 -1.18 -15.37 16.53
N THR A 154 -1.52 -15.19 17.80
CA THR A 154 -0.55 -15.06 18.90
C THR A 154 -1.11 -15.59 20.22
N LEU A 155 -0.32 -15.48 21.28
CA LEU A 155 -0.73 -15.71 22.66
C LEU A 155 -0.71 -14.40 23.44
N ILE A 156 -1.84 -14.04 24.04
CA ILE A 156 -1.91 -13.00 25.06
C ILE A 156 -1.80 -13.68 26.43
N TRP A 157 -0.76 -13.33 27.17
CA TRP A 157 -0.53 -13.85 28.52
C TRP A 157 -1.36 -13.08 29.54
N ARG A 158 -2.15 -13.81 30.35
CA ARG A 158 -3.00 -13.28 31.41
C ARG A 158 -2.67 -13.95 32.75
N GLY A 159 -3.33 -13.50 33.82
CA GLY A 159 -3.16 -14.06 35.18
C GLY A 159 -2.17 -13.25 36.01
N SER A 160 -1.52 -13.91 36.96
CA SER A 160 -0.52 -13.30 37.85
C SER A 160 0.89 -13.80 37.49
N TYR A 161 1.93 -13.12 37.99
CA TYR A 161 3.33 -13.46 37.73
C TYR A 161 3.69 -14.93 38.03
N ASN A 162 3.02 -15.56 39.01
CA ASN A 162 3.21 -16.95 39.42
C ASN A 162 2.15 -17.91 38.86
N ARG A 163 1.19 -17.40 38.07
CA ARG A 163 0.11 -18.20 37.48
C ARG A 163 -0.26 -17.66 36.11
N LEU A 164 0.71 -17.79 35.20
CA LEU A 164 0.58 -17.41 33.81
C LEU A 164 -0.48 -18.28 33.11
N ARG A 165 -1.38 -17.63 32.39
CA ARG A 165 -2.43 -18.28 31.59
C ARG A 165 -2.35 -17.77 30.16
N PRO A 166 -1.90 -18.59 29.20
CA PRO A 166 -1.89 -18.19 27.80
C PRO A 166 -3.33 -18.13 27.27
N SER A 167 -3.59 -17.23 26.34
CA SER A 167 -4.86 -17.15 25.62
C SER A 167 -4.58 -16.91 24.15
N VAL A 168 -5.02 -17.84 23.32
CA VAL A 168 -4.89 -17.72 21.87
C VAL A 168 -5.69 -16.51 21.40
N TRP A 169 -5.07 -15.68 20.58
CA TRP A 169 -5.67 -14.51 19.97
C TRP A 169 -5.46 -14.56 18.47
N LYS A 170 -6.53 -14.38 17.69
CA LYS A 170 -6.45 -14.23 16.24
C LYS A 170 -6.39 -12.75 15.91
N PHE A 171 -5.29 -12.28 15.33
CA PHE A 171 -5.20 -10.94 14.75
C PHE A 171 -6.03 -10.85 13.48
N GLY A 172 -5.92 -11.85 12.60
CA GLY A 172 -6.71 -11.92 11.36
C GLY A 172 -6.45 -10.75 10.41
N GLN A 173 -5.24 -10.15 10.42
CA GLN A 173 -4.93 -8.96 9.60
C GLN A 173 -5.07 -9.17 8.09
N PHE A 174 -5.12 -10.42 7.62
CA PHE A 174 -5.32 -10.80 6.23
C PHE A 174 -6.76 -11.23 5.91
N ASP A 175 -7.66 -11.25 6.89
CA ASP A 175 -9.08 -11.56 6.66
C ASP A 175 -9.73 -10.46 5.80
N LYS A 176 -10.82 -10.84 5.13
CA LYS A 176 -11.56 -9.95 4.21
C LYS A 176 -11.94 -8.64 4.91
N HIS A 177 -11.76 -7.52 4.21
CA HIS A 177 -12.07 -6.16 4.67
C HIS A 177 -11.20 -5.61 5.80
N VAL A 178 -10.36 -6.40 6.48
CA VAL A 178 -9.55 -5.89 7.60
C VAL A 178 -8.59 -4.79 7.15
N LEU A 179 -8.00 -4.92 5.96
CA LEU A 179 -7.15 -3.87 5.39
C LEU A 179 -7.93 -2.57 5.11
N ASP A 180 -9.13 -2.67 4.53
CA ASP A 180 -10.02 -1.53 4.28
C ASP A 180 -10.41 -0.83 5.59
N CYS A 181 -10.84 -1.60 6.59
CA CYS A 181 -11.19 -1.11 7.91
C CYS A 181 -9.99 -0.44 8.60
N SER A 182 -8.79 -1.00 8.46
CA SER A 182 -7.57 -0.42 9.04
C SER A 182 -7.25 0.95 8.44
N LEU A 183 -7.34 1.09 7.11
CA LEU A 183 -7.15 2.38 6.45
C LEU A 183 -8.25 3.38 6.80
N LEU A 184 -9.50 2.92 6.94
CA LEU A 184 -10.62 3.75 7.37
C LEU A 184 -10.42 4.25 8.80
N LEU A 185 -9.97 3.38 9.72
CA LEU A 185 -9.69 3.71 11.11
C LEU A 185 -8.61 4.80 11.19
N ILE A 186 -7.52 4.65 10.45
CA ILE A 186 -6.45 5.65 10.36
C ILE A 186 -6.98 6.99 9.82
N ALA A 187 -7.79 6.94 8.76
CA ALA A 187 -8.26 8.13 8.05
C ALA A 187 -9.35 8.91 8.79
N LYS A 188 -10.34 8.21 9.36
CA LYS A 188 -11.56 8.82 9.90
C LYS A 188 -11.51 9.00 11.41
N VAL A 189 -11.05 7.99 12.14
CA VAL A 189 -10.99 8.02 13.61
C VAL A 189 -9.67 8.63 14.06
N GLY A 190 -8.55 8.08 13.58
CA GLY A 190 -7.21 8.61 13.84
C GLY A 190 -6.95 9.97 13.17
N LYS A 191 -7.84 10.42 12.28
CA LYS A 191 -7.79 11.73 11.57
C LYS A 191 -6.43 12.01 10.92
N VAL A 192 -5.72 10.97 10.49
CA VAL A 192 -4.42 11.12 9.82
C VAL A 192 -4.65 11.48 8.36
N SER A 193 -4.29 12.72 8.00
CA SER A 193 -4.32 13.16 6.60
C SER A 193 -3.43 12.29 5.73
N ALA A 194 -3.79 12.13 4.45
CA ALA A 194 -3.08 11.26 3.51
C ALA A 194 -1.56 11.50 3.50
N THR A 195 -1.13 12.77 3.48
CA THR A 195 0.26 13.24 3.52
C THR A 195 1.09 12.64 4.67
N HIS A 196 0.45 12.29 5.79
CA HIS A 196 1.14 11.80 6.98
C HIS A 196 1.03 10.29 7.17
N ARG A 197 0.33 9.58 6.28
CA ARG A 197 0.17 8.11 6.39
C ARG A 197 1.43 7.34 6.04
N GLY A 198 2.43 7.99 5.42
CA GLY A 198 3.75 7.40 5.19
C GLY A 198 4.64 7.37 6.44
N ASP A 199 4.26 8.05 7.52
CA ASP A 199 5.04 8.12 8.77
C ASP A 199 4.51 7.07 9.78
N PRO A 200 5.27 5.99 10.05
CA PRO A 200 4.86 4.94 10.97
C PRO A 200 4.68 5.44 12.41
N ILE A 201 5.38 6.50 12.84
CA ILE A 201 5.25 7.06 14.19
C ILE A 201 3.88 7.73 14.33
N ARG A 202 3.49 8.56 13.35
CA ARG A 202 2.17 9.21 13.34
C ARG A 202 1.04 8.20 13.21
N VAL A 203 1.20 7.22 12.33
CA VAL A 203 0.21 6.15 12.16
C VAL A 203 0.06 5.33 13.44
N CYS A 204 1.15 4.91 14.08
CA CYS A 204 1.10 4.16 15.33
C CYS A 204 0.43 4.96 16.45
N ARG A 205 0.77 6.25 16.60
CA ARG A 205 0.15 7.13 17.59
C ARG A 205 -1.36 7.25 17.36
N ALA A 206 -1.77 7.49 16.12
CA ALA A 206 -3.18 7.64 15.78
C ALA A 206 -3.97 6.34 15.99
N ILE A 207 -3.43 5.19 15.61
CA ILE A 207 -4.09 3.89 15.84
C ILE A 207 -4.23 3.62 17.34
N SER A 208 -3.20 3.90 18.14
CA SER A 208 -3.25 3.66 19.59
C SER A 208 -4.38 4.45 20.29
N ALA A 209 -4.65 5.67 19.83
CA ALA A 209 -5.78 6.49 20.30
C ALA A 209 -7.12 5.97 19.74
N ALA A 210 -7.18 5.69 18.44
CA ALA A 210 -8.38 5.26 17.72
C ALA A 210 -8.94 3.89 18.17
N VAL A 211 -8.21 3.13 18.98
CA VAL A 211 -8.74 1.89 19.57
C VAL A 211 -9.73 2.17 20.70
N ASN A 212 -9.57 3.26 21.46
CA ASN A 212 -10.38 3.54 22.66
C ASN A 212 -11.48 4.58 22.38
N SER A 213 -12.74 4.21 22.64
CA SER A 213 -13.92 5.03 22.33
C SER A 213 -14.12 6.31 23.16
N PRO A 214 -13.90 6.33 24.49
CA PRO A 214 -14.30 7.44 25.36
C PRO A 214 -13.79 8.85 24.97
N ASP A 215 -12.70 8.95 24.23
CA ASP A 215 -12.11 10.24 23.83
C ASP A 215 -12.26 10.55 22.32
N ASP A 216 -12.35 9.52 21.46
CA ASP A 216 -12.07 9.65 20.02
C ASP A 216 -13.05 8.92 19.08
N ASP A 217 -14.23 8.48 19.56
CA ASP A 217 -15.15 7.60 18.79
C ASP A 217 -14.43 6.33 18.27
N GLY A 218 -13.46 5.86 19.07
CA GLY A 218 -12.63 4.69 18.81
C GLY A 218 -13.37 3.35 18.72
N ALA A 219 -12.66 2.33 18.24
CA ALA A 219 -13.22 1.06 17.84
C ALA A 219 -13.81 0.22 19.00
N LEU A 220 -13.34 0.41 20.23
CA LEU A 220 -13.75 -0.36 21.40
C LEU A 220 -14.13 0.56 22.56
N LEU A 221 -15.23 0.25 23.22
CA LEU A 221 -15.62 0.87 24.49
C LEU A 221 -15.18 -0.02 25.65
N GLY A 222 -14.31 0.50 26.51
CA GLY A 222 -13.91 -0.18 27.73
C GLY A 222 -15.05 -0.23 28.76
N ASN A 223 -15.32 -1.40 29.31
CA ASN A 223 -16.30 -1.59 30.38
C ASN A 223 -15.73 -2.57 31.43
N TRP A 224 -15.74 -2.15 32.69
CA TRP A 224 -15.30 -2.94 33.84
C TRP A 224 -16.38 -3.05 34.94
N SER A 225 -17.64 -2.69 34.64
CA SER A 225 -18.74 -2.70 35.61
C SER A 225 -19.16 -4.11 36.06
N GLY A 226 -18.83 -5.14 35.27
CA GLY A 226 -19.32 -6.51 35.43
C GLY A 226 -20.67 -6.76 34.73
N ASP A 227 -21.30 -5.71 34.19
CA ASP A 227 -22.49 -5.78 33.35
C ASP A 227 -22.11 -5.31 31.94
N PHE A 228 -22.17 -6.22 30.98
CA PHE A 228 -21.78 -6.00 29.58
C PHE A 228 -23.00 -6.03 28.64
N SER A 229 -24.21 -5.90 29.20
CA SER A 229 -25.44 -5.77 28.42
C SER A 229 -25.58 -4.41 27.73
#